data_AF-A0A1L9RGH1-F1
#
_entry.id   AF-A0A1L9RGH1-F1
#
_cell.length_a   1.000
_cell.length_b   1.000
_cell.length_c   1.000
_cell.angle_alpha   90.00
_cell.angle_beta   90.00
_cell.angle_gamma   90.00
#
_symmetry.space_group_name_H-M   'P 1'
#
loop_
_entity.id
_entity.type
_entity.pdbx_description
1 polymer ?
#
loop_
_entity_poly.entity_id
_entity_poly.type
_entity_poly.pdbx_seq_one_letter_code
_entity_poly.pdbx_strand_id
1 'polypeptide(L)'
;MLEKVTDLVYRTGHIAPNPSPADDQSAFKCAEGGSITEFSPSITSHLNRIYKLLIASKKDFLHDIQHESIDQSPSTDSEKEEKPQPDHLASLEAFRAYMASPASSAMKPAKPLDLSAPISDYFISSSHNTYLTGNQLYSDAAASSYTNVGFHLLSIWTYNR
;
A
#
# COMPACT_ATOMS: atom_id res chain seq x y z
N MET A 1 50.68 -7.83 6.18
CA MET A 1 49.58 -7.04 5.55
C MET A 1 48.21 -7.43 6.12
N LEU A 2 47.97 -8.72 6.43
CA LEU A 2 46.75 -9.19 7.10
C LEU A 2 46.54 -8.59 8.52
N GLU A 3 47.59 -8.43 9.32
CA GLU A 3 47.45 -7.93 10.71
C GLU A 3 46.87 -6.51 10.81
N LYS A 4 47.11 -5.66 9.80
CA LYS A 4 46.60 -4.28 9.79
C LYS A 4 45.10 -4.21 9.49
N VAL A 5 44.55 -5.20 8.81
CA VAL A 5 43.12 -5.24 8.47
C VAL A 5 42.32 -5.72 9.68
N THR A 6 42.80 -6.72 10.41
CA THR A 6 42.18 -7.19 11.66
C THR A 6 42.23 -6.15 12.77
N ASP A 7 43.31 -5.38 12.89
CA ASP A 7 43.43 -4.31 13.89
C ASP A 7 42.50 -3.13 13.57
N LEU A 8 42.28 -2.83 12.28
CA LEU A 8 41.31 -1.83 11.84
C LEU A 8 39.87 -2.27 12.12
N VAL A 9 39.52 -3.54 11.84
CA VAL A 9 38.19 -4.10 12.12
C VAL A 9 37.91 -4.16 13.63
N TYR A 10 38.92 -4.48 14.45
CA TYR A 10 38.80 -4.49 15.91
C TYR A 10 38.59 -3.08 16.48
N ARG A 11 39.31 -2.08 15.96
CA ARG A 11 39.18 -0.67 16.39
C ARG A 11 37.85 -0.03 16.02
N THR A 12 37.19 -0.47 14.95
CA THR A 12 35.86 0.04 14.53
C THR A 12 34.70 -0.68 15.25
N GLY A 13 34.96 -1.82 15.91
CA GLY A 13 33.93 -2.60 16.63
C GLY A 13 33.33 -1.91 17.86
N HIS A 14 34.01 -0.90 18.42
CA HIS A 14 33.54 -0.12 19.57
C HIS A 14 32.66 1.09 19.20
N ILE A 15 32.41 1.32 17.90
CA ILE A 15 31.54 2.43 17.44
C ILE A 15 30.07 1.99 17.36
N ALA A 16 29.73 0.72 17.64
CA ALA A 16 28.34 0.31 17.81
C ALA A 16 27.76 0.93 19.09
N PRO A 17 26.80 1.87 19.02
CA PRO A 17 26.06 2.27 20.20
C PRO A 17 25.11 1.13 20.56
N ASN A 18 25.01 0.86 21.87
CA ASN A 18 24.05 -0.08 22.46
C ASN A 18 22.63 0.04 21.87
N PRO A 19 21.84 -1.04 21.85
CA PRO A 19 20.45 -0.97 21.45
C PRO A 19 19.68 -0.12 22.49
N SER A 20 19.25 1.07 22.08
CA SER A 20 18.30 1.90 22.84
C SER A 20 16.87 1.60 22.38
N PRO A 21 15.87 1.72 23.26
CA PRO A 21 14.75 0.79 23.36
C PRO A 21 13.59 1.13 22.42
N ALA A 22 12.83 0.07 22.11
CA ALA A 22 11.53 0.09 21.45
C ALA A 22 11.55 0.74 20.07
N ASP A 23 11.72 -0.12 19.05
CA ASP A 23 11.24 0.18 17.71
C ASP A 23 9.77 0.56 17.80
N ASP A 24 9.47 1.85 17.69
CA ASP A 24 8.15 2.31 17.30
C ASP A 24 8.00 1.95 15.81
N GLN A 25 7.68 0.69 15.54
CA GLN A 25 7.40 0.14 14.20
C GLN A 25 6.07 0.65 13.63
N SER A 26 5.72 1.91 13.91
CA SER A 26 4.43 2.51 13.58
C SER A 26 4.49 3.40 12.33
N ALA A 27 5.19 2.98 11.28
CA ALA A 27 5.00 3.44 9.90
C ALA A 27 5.86 2.55 8.99
N PHE A 28 5.41 1.88 7.92
CA PHE A 28 4.35 2.17 6.98
C PHE A 28 3.72 0.84 6.51
N LYS A 29 2.65 0.40 7.16
CA LYS A 29 1.69 -0.52 6.54
C LYS A 29 0.67 0.35 5.82
N CYS A 30 0.86 0.61 4.52
CA CYS A 30 -0.29 0.99 3.69
C CYS A 30 -1.24 -0.21 3.72
N ALA A 31 -2.42 0.01 4.29
CA ALA A 31 -3.36 -1.03 4.66
C ALA A 31 -3.63 -1.97 3.48
N GLU A 32 -3.40 -3.28 3.67
CA GLU A 32 -4.13 -4.31 2.94
C GLU A 32 -5.61 -3.89 2.96
N GLY A 33 -6.29 -3.95 1.81
CA GLY A 33 -7.64 -3.43 1.59
C GLY A 33 -8.55 -3.62 2.79
N GLY A 34 -8.53 -2.64 3.69
CA GLY A 34 -9.10 -2.77 5.01
C GLY A 34 -10.52 -2.29 4.91
N SER A 35 -11.48 -3.16 5.20
CA SER A 35 -12.86 -2.72 5.35
C SER A 35 -12.92 -1.67 6.46
N ILE A 36 -13.44 -0.50 6.16
CA ILE A 36 -13.65 0.55 7.17
C ILE A 36 -14.81 0.08 8.07
N THR A 37 -14.63 0.15 9.39
CA THR A 37 -15.67 -0.29 10.33
C THR A 37 -16.81 0.73 10.44
N GLU A 38 -16.50 2.03 10.37
CA GLU A 38 -17.49 3.11 10.43
C GLU A 38 -16.97 4.42 9.80
N PHE A 39 -17.87 5.17 9.17
CA PHE A 39 -17.56 6.48 8.60
C PHE A 39 -17.82 7.61 9.61
N SER A 40 -17.02 8.68 9.51
CA SER A 40 -17.28 9.89 10.29
C SER A 40 -18.67 10.47 10.00
N PRO A 41 -19.31 11.19 10.93
CA PRO A 41 -20.66 11.73 10.75
C PRO A 41 -20.82 12.59 9.50
N SER A 42 -19.79 13.38 9.17
CA SER A 42 -19.77 14.22 7.97
C SER A 42 -19.78 13.40 6.68
N ILE A 43 -18.97 12.33 6.60
CA ILE A 43 -18.94 11.42 5.45
C ILE A 43 -20.27 10.65 5.37
N THR A 44 -20.78 10.18 6.50
CA THR A 44 -22.08 9.49 6.60
C THR A 44 -23.24 10.33 6.09
N SER A 45 -23.25 11.64 6.39
CA SER A 45 -24.22 12.60 5.87
C SER A 45 -24.09 12.78 4.35
N HIS A 46 -22.84 12.87 3.86
CA HIS A 46 -22.56 12.99 2.44
C HIS A 46 -22.97 11.74 1.65
N LEU A 47 -22.64 10.54 2.15
CA LEU A 47 -23.03 9.26 1.55
C LEU A 47 -24.55 9.10 1.48
N ASN A 48 -25.29 9.54 2.50
CA ASN A 48 -26.75 9.55 2.47
C ASN A 48 -27.29 10.46 1.36
N ARG A 49 -26.70 11.65 1.20
CA ARG A 49 -27.06 12.56 0.10
C ARG A 49 -26.78 11.93 -1.26
N ILE A 50 -25.61 11.32 -1.44
CA ILE A 50 -25.23 10.64 -2.69
C ILE A 50 -26.23 9.52 -3.00
N TYR A 51 -26.52 8.66 -2.02
CA TYR A 51 -27.47 7.55 -2.17
C TYR A 51 -28.84 8.04 -2.67
N LYS A 52 -29.40 9.08 -2.06
CA LYS A 52 -30.68 9.67 -2.50
C LYS A 52 -30.66 10.14 -3.95
N LEU A 53 -29.55 10.73 -4.38
CA LEU A 53 -29.37 11.20 -5.76
C LEU A 53 -29.23 10.04 -6.75
N LEU A 54 -28.51 8.98 -6.37
CA LEU A 54 -28.32 7.79 -7.20
C LEU A 54 -29.64 7.06 -7.44
N ILE A 55 -30.43 6.81 -6.39
CA ILE A 55 -31.74 6.17 -6.50
C ILE A 55 -32.70 7.00 -7.37
N ALA A 56 -32.65 8.33 -7.26
CA ALA A 56 -33.44 9.22 -8.11
C ALA A 56 -33.00 9.20 -9.59
N SER A 57 -31.70 9.03 -9.83
CA SER A 57 -31.11 9.06 -11.18
C SER A 57 -31.41 7.81 -12.01
N LYS A 58 -31.72 6.66 -11.40
CA LYS A 58 -31.98 5.37 -12.07
C LYS A 58 -30.88 4.91 -13.05
N LYS A 59 -29.64 5.35 -12.84
CA LYS A 59 -28.47 4.89 -13.61
C LYS A 59 -27.94 3.60 -13.01
N ASP A 60 -27.23 2.80 -13.81
CA ASP A 60 -26.53 1.65 -13.28
C ASP A 60 -25.30 2.14 -12.50
N PHE A 61 -25.31 1.95 -11.18
CA PHE A 61 -24.25 2.43 -10.32
C PHE A 61 -22.91 1.73 -10.60
N LEU A 62 -22.92 0.43 -10.82
CA LEU A 62 -21.68 -0.31 -11.03
C LEU A 62 -21.10 0.00 -12.41
N HIS A 63 -21.94 -0.01 -13.43
CA HIS A 63 -21.48 0.17 -14.80
C HIS A 63 -21.25 1.65 -15.17
N ASP A 64 -22.20 2.53 -14.91
CA ASP A 64 -22.17 3.92 -15.39
C ASP A 64 -21.36 4.85 -14.48
N ILE A 65 -21.19 4.50 -13.20
CA ILE A 65 -20.50 5.33 -12.21
C ILE A 65 -19.17 4.71 -11.78
N GLN A 66 -19.18 3.45 -11.32
CA GLN A 66 -17.96 2.80 -10.85
C GLN A 66 -17.09 2.25 -11.99
N HIS A 67 -17.68 2.11 -13.19
CA HIS A 67 -17.04 1.46 -14.34
C HIS A 67 -16.49 0.07 -13.99
N GLU A 68 -17.20 -0.65 -13.12
CA GLU A 68 -16.91 -2.02 -12.75
C GLU A 68 -17.62 -2.97 -13.73
N SER A 69 -16.83 -3.71 -14.51
CA SER A 69 -17.33 -4.83 -15.31
C SER A 69 -17.31 -6.11 -14.48
N ILE A 70 -18.32 -6.96 -14.63
CA ILE A 70 -18.46 -8.27 -13.94
C ILE A 70 -17.19 -9.14 -14.06
N ASP A 71 -16.39 -8.95 -15.11
CA ASP A 71 -15.15 -9.68 -15.38
C ASP A 71 -13.92 -9.23 -14.58
N GLN A 72 -14.02 -8.16 -13.76
CA GLN A 72 -12.90 -7.59 -12.98
C GLN A 72 -13.05 -7.80 -11.47
N SER A 73 -13.75 -8.85 -11.04
CA SER A 73 -13.52 -9.33 -9.67
C SER A 73 -12.11 -9.93 -9.62
N PRO A 74 -11.20 -9.48 -8.74
CA PRO A 74 -9.95 -10.17 -8.54
C PRO A 74 -10.32 -11.57 -8.04
N SER A 75 -10.07 -12.56 -8.89
CA SER A 75 -10.21 -13.97 -8.58
C SER A 75 -9.27 -14.31 -7.43
N THR A 76 -9.73 -14.15 -6.19
CA THR A 76 -9.32 -15.04 -5.11
C THR A 76 -9.89 -16.40 -5.45
N ASP A 77 -9.01 -17.37 -5.67
CA ASP A 77 -9.30 -18.78 -5.88
C ASP A 77 -10.36 -19.27 -4.91
N SER A 78 -11.63 -19.33 -5.35
CA SER A 78 -12.72 -20.08 -4.73
C SER A 78 -13.92 -20.04 -5.67
N GLU A 79 -14.17 -21.18 -6.30
CA GLU A 79 -15.46 -21.72 -6.72
C GLU A 79 -16.53 -20.69 -7.14
N LYS A 80 -16.79 -20.63 -8.46
CA LYS A 80 -17.94 -19.95 -9.06
C LYS A 80 -19.24 -20.58 -8.56
N GLU A 81 -19.74 -20.13 -7.41
CA GLU A 81 -21.17 -20.16 -7.15
C GLU A 81 -21.82 -18.97 -7.87
N GLU A 82 -22.79 -19.23 -8.76
CA GLU A 82 -23.67 -18.25 -9.39
C GLU A 82 -24.60 -17.61 -8.35
N LYS A 83 -24.03 -16.88 -7.39
CA LYS A 83 -24.83 -16.04 -6.49
C LYS A 83 -25.16 -14.75 -7.24
N PRO A 84 -26.44 -14.35 -7.34
CA PRO A 84 -26.79 -13.07 -7.93
C PRO A 84 -25.99 -11.98 -7.21
N GLN A 85 -25.27 -11.16 -7.98
CA GLN A 85 -24.46 -10.07 -7.44
C GLN A 85 -25.37 -9.21 -6.53
N PRO A 86 -24.94 -8.91 -5.30
CA PRO A 86 -25.77 -8.14 -4.39
C PRO A 86 -26.01 -6.75 -4.97
N ASP A 87 -27.29 -6.35 -5.06
CA ASP A 87 -27.64 -4.97 -5.40
C ASP A 87 -27.16 -4.03 -4.29
N HIS A 88 -26.02 -3.37 -4.53
CA HIS A 88 -25.40 -2.46 -3.59
C HIS A 88 -26.23 -1.20 -3.33
N LEU A 89 -27.29 -0.95 -4.13
CA LEU A 89 -28.24 0.14 -3.93
C LEU A 89 -29.59 -0.34 -3.35
N ALA A 90 -29.74 -1.62 -2.99
CA ALA A 90 -30.97 -2.14 -2.38
C ALA A 90 -31.34 -1.45 -1.06
N SER A 91 -30.34 -0.96 -0.32
CA SER A 91 -30.55 -0.16 0.90
C SER A 91 -29.40 0.81 1.14
N LEU A 92 -29.64 1.83 1.97
CA LEU A 92 -28.58 2.76 2.40
C LEU A 92 -27.45 2.04 3.15
N GLU A 93 -27.78 0.98 3.88
CA GLU A 93 -26.79 0.17 4.59
C GLU A 93 -25.95 -0.66 3.62
N ALA A 94 -26.56 -1.26 2.60
CA ALA A 94 -25.85 -1.98 1.54
C ALA A 94 -24.87 -1.05 0.79
N PHE A 95 -25.31 0.18 0.47
CA PHE A 95 -24.46 1.18 -0.17
C PHE A 95 -23.28 1.57 0.73
N ARG A 96 -23.52 1.80 2.02
CA ARG A 96 -22.44 2.13 2.97
C ARG A 96 -21.46 0.97 3.13
N ALA A 97 -21.95 -0.26 3.21
CA ALA A 97 -21.10 -1.44 3.28
C ALA A 97 -20.21 -1.56 2.04
N TYR A 98 -20.76 -1.31 0.85
CA TYR A 98 -19.98 -1.25 -0.39
C TYR A 98 -18.91 -0.15 -0.34
N MET A 99 -19.28 1.08 0.03
CA MET A 99 -18.35 2.21 0.12
C MET A 99 -17.24 1.98 1.17
N ALA A 100 -17.51 1.17 2.20
CA ALA A 100 -16.54 0.82 3.23
C ALA A 100 -15.64 -0.36 2.82
N SER A 101 -16.04 -1.10 1.79
CA SER A 101 -15.34 -2.27 1.32
C SER A 101 -14.13 -1.89 0.45
N PRO A 102 -13.19 -2.83 0.25
CA PRO A 102 -12.05 -2.63 -0.65
C PRO A 102 -12.44 -2.36 -2.11
N ALA A 103 -13.66 -2.75 -2.54
CA ALA A 103 -14.15 -2.47 -3.89
C ALA A 103 -14.23 -0.96 -4.16
N SER A 104 -14.53 -0.16 -3.13
CA SER A 104 -14.55 1.31 -3.24
C SER A 104 -13.16 1.96 -3.03
N SER A 105 -12.08 1.18 -3.04
CA SER A 105 -10.72 1.72 -2.95
C SER A 105 -10.41 2.59 -4.17
N ALA A 106 -9.93 3.80 -3.92
CA ALA A 106 -9.42 4.67 -4.99
C ALA A 106 -8.15 4.10 -5.65
N MET A 107 -7.43 3.21 -4.96
CA MET A 107 -6.23 2.56 -5.48
C MET A 107 -6.63 1.27 -6.18
N LYS A 108 -6.25 1.16 -7.47
CA LYS A 108 -6.37 -0.09 -8.21
C LYS A 108 -5.20 -1.01 -7.87
N PRO A 109 -5.40 -2.34 -7.90
CA PRO A 109 -4.29 -3.27 -7.95
C PRO A 109 -3.39 -2.88 -9.10
N ALA A 110 -2.10 -2.95 -8.87
CA ALA A 110 -1.17 -2.64 -9.92
C ALA A 110 -1.18 -3.71 -10.99
N LYS A 111 -0.87 -3.28 -12.20
CA LYS A 111 -0.76 -4.18 -13.34
C LYS A 111 0.61 -4.84 -13.32
N PRO A 112 0.71 -6.11 -13.75
CA PRO A 112 1.99 -6.76 -13.91
C PRO A 112 2.88 -5.91 -14.84
N LEU A 113 4.10 -5.66 -14.39
CA LEU A 113 5.07 -4.88 -15.14
C LEU A 113 5.58 -5.70 -16.33
N ASP A 114 5.54 -5.13 -17.53
CA ASP A 114 6.22 -5.68 -18.70
C ASP A 114 7.72 -5.44 -18.52
N LEU A 115 8.52 -6.51 -18.50
CA LEU A 115 9.97 -6.47 -18.30
C LEU A 115 10.76 -6.82 -19.58
N SER A 116 10.10 -6.78 -20.75
CA SER A 116 10.70 -7.18 -22.04
C SER A 116 11.58 -6.10 -22.70
N ALA A 117 11.38 -4.83 -22.37
CA ALA A 117 12.19 -3.71 -22.88
C ALA A 117 13.58 -3.65 -22.21
N PRO A 118 14.56 -2.93 -22.79
CA PRO A 118 15.87 -2.68 -22.18
C PRO A 118 15.81 -1.92 -20.86
N ILE A 119 16.82 -2.09 -19.98
CA ILE A 119 16.84 -1.47 -18.64
C ILE A 119 16.72 0.07 -18.65
N SER A 120 17.15 0.73 -19.73
CA SER A 120 17.08 2.18 -19.92
C SER A 120 15.65 2.72 -19.99
N ASP A 121 14.68 1.85 -20.26
CA ASP A 121 13.30 2.23 -20.54
C ASP A 121 12.44 2.18 -19.26
N TYR A 122 13.04 1.83 -18.13
CA TYR A 122 12.38 1.77 -16.82
C TYR A 122 12.85 2.88 -15.89
N PHE A 123 11.92 3.41 -15.12
CA PHE A 123 12.27 4.17 -13.93
C PHE A 123 12.70 3.22 -12.82
N ILE A 124 13.94 3.40 -12.34
CA ILE A 124 14.53 2.60 -11.27
C ILE A 124 14.54 3.46 -10.01
N SER A 125 13.91 2.97 -8.95
CA SER A 125 13.98 3.65 -7.66
C SER A 125 15.36 3.46 -7.04
N SER A 126 16.08 4.57 -6.85
CA SER A 126 17.45 4.60 -6.32
C SER A 126 17.52 5.42 -5.03
N SER A 127 18.40 5.04 -4.12
CA SER A 127 18.66 5.78 -2.87
C SER A 127 20.10 6.33 -2.86
N HIS A 128 20.25 7.57 -2.40
CA HIS A 128 21.55 8.20 -2.18
C HIS A 128 21.88 8.20 -0.69
N ASN A 129 23.14 7.95 -0.36
CA ASN A 129 23.64 7.96 1.03
C ASN A 129 22.77 7.12 1.98
N THR A 130 22.37 5.92 1.54
CA THR A 130 21.45 5.02 2.24
C THR A 130 21.87 4.69 3.66
N TYR A 131 23.15 4.83 4.00
CA TYR A 131 23.64 4.63 5.36
C TYR A 131 23.15 5.70 6.35
N LEU A 132 22.80 6.91 5.90
CA LEU A 132 22.36 7.99 6.77
C LEU A 132 20.93 7.77 7.26
N THR A 133 20.70 7.95 8.55
CA THR A 133 19.36 7.83 9.17
C THR A 133 18.61 9.15 9.22
N GLY A 134 19.27 10.28 8.94
CA GLY A 134 18.68 11.60 9.01
C GLY A 134 19.36 12.62 8.10
N ASN A 135 19.75 13.77 8.65
CA ASN A 135 20.36 14.86 7.89
C ASN A 135 21.78 14.54 7.38
N GLN A 136 22.20 15.20 6.30
CA GLN A 136 23.47 14.94 5.61
C GLN A 136 24.75 15.28 6.41
N LEU A 137 24.65 16.12 7.45
CA LEU A 137 25.83 16.69 8.12
C LEU A 137 26.14 16.04 9.47
N TYR A 138 25.11 15.67 10.23
CA TYR A 138 25.22 15.31 11.64
C TYR A 138 24.39 14.09 12.05
N SER A 139 23.69 13.41 11.13
CA SER A 139 22.96 12.20 11.53
C SER A 139 23.90 11.01 11.69
N ASP A 140 23.41 10.04 12.45
CA ASP A 140 24.07 8.75 12.54
C ASP A 140 24.02 7.98 11.22
N ALA A 141 24.95 7.03 11.10
CA ALA A 141 24.97 6.06 10.03
C ALA A 141 24.56 4.69 10.60
N ALA A 142 23.61 4.01 9.97
CA ALA A 142 23.15 2.70 10.40
C ALA A 142 23.08 1.71 9.23
N ALA A 143 23.57 0.49 9.46
CA ALA A 143 23.46 -0.59 8.48
C ALA A 143 22.00 -1.02 8.23
N SER A 144 21.15 -0.89 9.25
CA SER A 144 19.70 -1.16 9.17
C SER A 144 18.98 -0.27 8.15
N SER A 145 19.53 0.89 7.79
CA SER A 145 18.96 1.75 6.75
C SER A 145 18.97 1.09 5.37
N TYR A 146 19.98 0.26 5.05
CA TYR A 146 20.00 -0.52 3.81
C TYR A 146 18.91 -1.59 3.78
N THR A 147 18.66 -2.25 4.91
CA THR A 147 17.55 -3.20 5.00
C THR A 147 16.21 -2.49 4.88
N ASN A 148 16.04 -1.34 5.53
CA ASN A 148 14.80 -0.58 5.49
C ASN A 148 14.51 -0.07 4.07
N VAL A 149 15.49 0.52 3.39
CA VAL A 149 15.34 0.93 1.99
C VAL A 149 15.10 -0.27 1.08
N GLY A 150 15.83 -1.38 1.26
CA GLY A 150 15.58 -2.62 0.53
C GLY A 150 14.14 -3.11 0.67
N PHE A 151 13.59 -3.11 1.89
CA PHE A 151 12.19 -3.44 2.14
C PHE A 151 11.22 -2.41 1.57
N HIS A 152 11.51 -1.12 1.63
CA HIS A 152 10.66 -0.06 1.09
C HIS A 152 10.59 -0.12 -0.45
N LEU A 153 11.74 -0.30 -1.10
CA LEU A 153 11.84 -0.46 -2.54
C LEU A 153 11.16 -1.75 -3.00
N LEU A 154 11.33 -2.84 -2.25
CA LEU A 154 10.62 -4.09 -2.50
C LEU A 154 9.11 -3.93 -2.28
N SER A 155 8.66 -3.19 -1.26
CA SER A 155 7.24 -2.94 -0.99
C SER A 155 6.57 -2.14 -2.09
N ILE A 156 7.24 -1.13 -2.65
CA ILE A 156 6.78 -0.42 -3.85
C ILE A 156 6.64 -1.41 -5.03
N TRP A 157 7.57 -2.37 -5.13
CA TRP A 157 7.57 -3.36 -6.21
C TRP A 157 6.51 -4.46 -6.04
N THR A 158 6.27 -4.94 -4.81
CA THR A 158 5.27 -5.98 -4.51
C THR A 158 3.85 -5.44 -4.46
N TYR A 159 3.65 -4.17 -4.08
CA TYR A 159 2.36 -3.49 -4.29
C TYR A 159 2.04 -3.36 -5.79
N ASN A 160 3.07 -3.46 -6.63
CA ASN A 160 2.94 -3.38 -8.08
C ASN A 160 2.63 -4.73 -8.79
N ARG A 161 2.27 -5.79 -8.06
CA ARG A 161 2.05 -7.16 -8.58
C ARG A 161 0.73 -7.73 -8.11
#